data_AF-A0A8B6ENI0-F1
#
_entry.id   AF-A0A8B6ENI0-F1
#
_cell.length_a   1.000
_cell.length_b   1.000
_cell.length_c   1.000
_cell.angle_alpha   90.00
_cell.angle_beta   90.00
_cell.angle_gamma   90.00
#
_symmetry.space_group_name_H-M   'P 1'
#
loop_
_entity.id
_entity.type
_entity.pdbx_description
1 polymer ?
#
loop_
_entity_poly.entity_id
_entity_poly.type
_entity_poly.pdbx_seq_one_letter_code
_entity_poly.pdbx_strand_id
1 'polypeptide(L)'
;MIEYIFWTGTLFLEFWKRRQASMQYKWDLLDYVREEQPPRPEYLARLENCTHYRIHPITGLKEPHLPFWTKRVPIFLMSYSIMFFLGFLAIAAVFGVIAYRVSVLAALQVLTKDRPTSTNSTLVATTTATIYENASLVTTVTAACINLLIIIILNM
;
A
#
# COMPACT_ATOMS: atom_id res chain seq x y z
N MET A 1 -17.78 -10.76 16.31
CA MET A 1 -16.35 -10.46 16.04
C MET A 1 -15.49 -11.71 16.08
N ILE A 2 -15.58 -12.56 17.13
CA ILE A 2 -14.79 -13.81 17.25
C ILE A 2 -15.14 -14.84 16.16
N GLU A 3 -16.43 -15.02 15.84
CA GLU A 3 -16.88 -15.96 14.79
C GLU A 3 -16.36 -15.60 13.39
N TYR A 4 -16.25 -14.30 13.10
CA TYR A 4 -15.70 -13.83 11.82
C TYR A 4 -14.21 -14.12 11.70
N ILE A 5 -13.44 -13.89 12.76
CA ILE A 5 -12.00 -14.20 12.77
C ILE A 5 -11.76 -15.70 12.65
N PHE A 6 -12.59 -16.50 13.32
CA PHE A 6 -12.52 -17.96 13.24
C PHE A 6 -12.87 -18.49 11.84
N TRP A 7 -13.96 -17.99 11.24
CA TRP A 7 -14.38 -18.42 9.92
C TRP A 7 -13.46 -17.91 8.80
N THR A 8 -13.14 -16.62 8.81
CA THR A 8 -12.35 -15.97 7.75
C THR A 8 -10.86 -16.20 7.89
N GLY A 9 -10.36 -16.31 9.12
CA GLY A 9 -8.94 -16.53 9.40
C GLY A 9 -8.59 -18.01 9.39
N THR A 10 -9.08 -18.74 10.39
CA THR A 10 -8.64 -20.13 10.61
C THR A 10 -9.24 -21.12 9.62
N LEU A 11 -10.57 -21.11 9.43
CA LEU A 11 -11.21 -22.09 8.54
C LEU A 11 -10.83 -21.85 7.07
N PHE A 12 -10.88 -20.60 6.58
CA PHE A 12 -10.49 -20.30 5.20
C PHE A 12 -9.04 -20.71 4.89
N LEU A 13 -8.06 -20.33 5.74
CA LEU A 13 -6.66 -20.70 5.51
C LEU A 13 -6.45 -22.22 5.58
N GLU A 14 -7.15 -22.92 6.47
CA GLU A 14 -7.06 -24.37 6.59
C GLU A 14 -7.65 -25.08 5.37
N PHE A 15 -8.85 -24.69 4.93
CA PHE A 15 -9.46 -25.19 3.70
C PHE A 15 -8.62 -24.86 2.46
N TRP A 16 -8.06 -23.65 2.39
CA TRP A 16 -7.17 -23.23 1.31
C TRP A 16 -5.93 -24.11 1.23
N LYS A 17 -5.25 -24.37 2.36
CA LYS A 17 -4.09 -25.26 2.42
C LYS A 17 -4.43 -26.68 1.95
N ARG A 18 -5.57 -27.23 2.39
CA ARG A 18 -6.05 -28.55 1.94
C ARG A 18 -6.33 -28.57 0.44
N ARG A 19 -6.94 -27.51 -0.10
CA ARG A 19 -7.23 -27.37 -1.54
C ARG A 19 -5.96 -27.24 -2.38
N GLN A 20 -4.99 -26.45 -1.93
CA GLN A 20 -3.68 -26.31 -2.55
C GLN A 20 -2.95 -27.65 -2.64
N ALA A 21 -2.90 -28.42 -1.54
CA ALA A 21 -2.28 -29.75 -1.54
C ALA A 21 -2.95 -30.71 -2.52
N SER A 22 -4.28 -30.71 -2.61
CA SER A 22 -5.01 -31.52 -3.59
C SER A 22 -4.72 -31.09 -5.04
N MET A 23 -4.57 -29.79 -5.32
CA MET A 23 -4.19 -29.30 -6.65
C MET A 23 -2.74 -29.66 -6.98
N GLN A 24 -1.83 -29.51 -6.03
CA GLN A 24 -0.41 -29.84 -6.20
C GLN A 24 -0.22 -31.33 -6.49
N TYR A 25 -0.98 -32.20 -5.82
CA TYR A 25 -1.01 -33.64 -6.12
C TYR A 25 -1.56 -33.93 -7.52
N LYS A 26 -2.70 -33.32 -7.90
CA LYS A 26 -3.30 -33.51 -9.24
C LYS A 26 -2.42 -33.01 -10.39
N TRP A 27 -1.60 -32.00 -10.13
CA TRP A 27 -0.68 -31.42 -11.11
C TRP A 27 0.73 -32.00 -11.03
N ASP A 28 0.95 -33.02 -10.20
CA ASP A 28 2.25 -33.70 -10.04
C ASP A 28 3.40 -32.74 -9.68
N LEU A 29 3.09 -31.70 -8.91
CA LEU A 29 4.02 -30.66 -8.50
C LEU A 29 4.69 -30.98 -7.14
N LEU A 30 4.61 -32.23 -6.68
CA LEU A 30 5.17 -32.66 -5.39
C LEU A 30 6.67 -32.90 -5.47
N ASP A 31 7.16 -33.34 -6.62
CA ASP A 31 8.58 -33.61 -6.89
C ASP A 31 9.36 -32.35 -7.33
N TYR A 32 8.80 -31.14 -7.09
CA TYR A 32 9.51 -29.91 -7.34
C TYR A 32 10.65 -29.71 -6.32
N VAL A 33 11.83 -30.27 -6.61
CA VAL A 33 13.02 -30.09 -5.79
C VAL A 33 13.52 -28.66 -5.97
N ARG A 34 13.41 -27.87 -4.91
CA ARG A 34 13.82 -26.44 -4.88
C ARG A 34 15.29 -26.24 -5.30
N GLU A 35 16.11 -27.28 -5.25
CA GLU A 35 17.54 -27.26 -5.58
C GLU A 35 17.84 -27.32 -7.08
N GLU A 36 16.89 -27.72 -7.94
CA GLU A 36 17.12 -27.80 -9.39
C GLU A 36 16.75 -26.52 -10.15
N GLN A 37 16.16 -25.53 -9.47
CA GLN A 37 15.73 -24.30 -10.13
C GLN A 37 16.96 -23.44 -10.47
N PRO A 38 17.22 -23.14 -11.77
CA PRO A 38 18.36 -22.34 -12.14
C PRO A 38 18.25 -20.93 -11.52
N PRO A 39 19.39 -20.32 -11.13
CA PRO A 39 19.39 -18.98 -10.57
C PRO A 39 18.78 -17.97 -11.56
N ARG A 40 18.00 -17.02 -11.04
CA ARG A 40 17.31 -16.01 -11.87
C ARG A 40 18.32 -15.26 -12.77
N PRO A 41 18.02 -15.05 -14.07
CA PRO A 41 18.96 -14.42 -14.99
C PRO A 41 19.33 -12.98 -14.58
N GLU A 42 18.39 -12.21 -14.01
CA GLU A 42 18.67 -10.87 -13.48
C GLU A 42 19.67 -10.88 -12.33
N TYR A 43 19.67 -11.94 -11.52
CA TYR A 43 20.64 -12.12 -10.45
C TYR A 43 22.01 -12.40 -11.08
N LEU A 44 22.11 -13.34 -12.01
CA LEU A 44 23.36 -13.66 -12.70
C LEU A 44 23.98 -12.43 -13.40
N ALA A 45 23.17 -11.62 -14.10
CA ALA A 45 23.64 -10.40 -14.76
C ALA A 45 24.20 -9.36 -13.78
N ARG A 46 23.60 -9.21 -12.59
CA ARG A 46 24.13 -8.33 -11.53
C ARG A 46 25.41 -8.90 -10.88
N LEU A 47 25.59 -10.22 -10.94
CA LEU A 47 26.75 -10.92 -10.37
C LEU A 47 27.92 -11.05 -11.35
N GLU A 48 27.75 -10.75 -12.64
CA GLU A 48 28.85 -10.74 -13.63
C GLU A 48 30.01 -9.83 -13.19
N ASN A 49 29.69 -8.72 -12.52
CA ASN A 49 30.66 -7.76 -11.98
C ASN A 49 31.28 -8.16 -10.63
N CYS A 50 30.90 -9.31 -10.05
CA CYS A 50 31.39 -9.76 -8.75
C CYS A 50 32.60 -10.70 -8.90
N THR A 51 33.72 -10.37 -8.23
CA THR A 51 34.99 -11.12 -8.31
C THR A 51 35.06 -12.33 -7.36
N HIS A 52 34.11 -12.48 -6.44
CA HIS A 52 34.12 -13.56 -5.44
C HIS A 52 33.26 -14.75 -5.89
N TYR A 53 33.92 -15.89 -6.14
CA TYR A 53 33.29 -17.16 -6.49
C TYR A 53 33.52 -18.20 -5.39
N ARG A 54 32.49 -18.98 -5.04
CA ARG A 54 32.57 -20.12 -4.12
C ARG A 54 32.11 -21.38 -4.84
N ILE A 55 32.82 -22.49 -4.61
CA ILE A 55 32.44 -23.78 -5.18
C ILE A 55 31.37 -24.40 -4.28
N HIS A 56 30.24 -24.77 -4.86
CA HIS A 56 29.18 -25.44 -4.12
C HIS A 56 29.59 -26.89 -3.77
N PRO A 57 29.46 -27.33 -2.51
CA PRO A 57 30.06 -28.59 -2.02
C PRO A 57 29.41 -29.86 -2.59
N ILE A 58 28.18 -29.77 -3.12
CA ILE A 58 27.41 -30.93 -3.61
C ILE A 58 27.37 -30.97 -5.15
N THR A 59 27.31 -29.80 -5.81
CA THR A 59 27.15 -29.70 -7.27
C THR A 59 28.45 -29.34 -7.99
N GLY A 60 29.49 -28.91 -7.26
CA GLY A 60 30.79 -28.55 -7.83
C GLY A 60 30.81 -27.30 -8.73
N LEU A 61 29.65 -26.63 -8.89
CA LEU A 61 29.50 -25.43 -9.70
C LEU A 61 30.12 -24.22 -8.99
N LYS A 62 30.77 -23.34 -9.77
CA LYS A 62 31.29 -22.05 -9.29
C LYS A 62 30.14 -21.06 -9.25
N GLU A 63 29.66 -20.77 -8.05
CA GLU A 63 28.60 -19.79 -7.84
C GLU A 63 29.20 -18.47 -7.33
N PRO A 64 28.83 -17.32 -7.91
CA PRO A 64 29.28 -16.03 -7.43
C PRO A 64 28.61 -15.72 -6.08
N HIS A 65 29.43 -15.42 -5.06
CA HIS A 65 29.00 -15.30 -3.67
C HIS A 65 29.00 -13.83 -3.23
N LEU A 66 27.82 -13.31 -2.86
CA LEU A 66 27.71 -11.93 -2.37
C LEU A 66 28.24 -11.81 -0.92
N PRO A 67 29.17 -10.88 -0.63
CA PRO A 67 29.50 -10.55 0.75
C PRO A 67 28.28 -9.93 1.43
N PHE A 68 27.84 -10.55 2.52
CA PHE A 68 26.62 -10.18 3.26
C PHE A 68 26.66 -8.72 3.74
N TRP A 69 27.79 -8.25 4.25
CA TRP A 69 27.89 -6.92 4.85
C TRP A 69 28.05 -5.79 3.83
N THR A 70 28.83 -6.00 2.77
CA THR A 70 29.19 -4.92 1.84
C THR A 70 28.14 -4.64 0.77
N LYS A 71 27.39 -5.67 0.33
CA LYS A 71 26.45 -5.52 -0.80
C LYS A 71 25.01 -5.79 -0.39
N ARG A 72 24.75 -6.78 0.46
CA ARG A 72 23.38 -7.18 0.80
C ARG A 72 22.71 -6.19 1.77
N VAL A 73 23.41 -5.73 2.80
CA VAL A 73 22.89 -4.73 3.76
C VAL A 73 22.45 -3.41 3.10
N PRO A 74 23.26 -2.71 2.28
CA PRO A 74 22.83 -1.44 1.68
C PRO A 74 21.66 -1.59 0.70
N ILE A 75 21.58 -2.70 -0.04
CA ILE A 75 20.45 -2.98 -0.95
C ILE A 75 19.16 -3.17 -0.15
N PHE A 76 19.20 -3.96 0.93
CA PHE A 76 18.04 -4.11 1.81
C PHE A 76 17.66 -2.79 2.46
N LEU A 77 18.63 -2.02 2.97
CA LEU A 77 18.35 -0.74 3.62
C LEU A 77 17.69 0.26 2.67
N MET A 78 18.15 0.34 1.41
CA MET A 78 17.51 1.17 0.37
C MET A 78 16.10 0.68 0.02
N SER A 79 15.88 -0.64 -0.05
CA SER A 79 14.55 -1.19 -0.29
C SER A 79 13.59 -0.93 0.87
N TYR A 80 14.07 -1.00 2.11
CA TYR A 80 13.27 -0.68 3.29
C TYR A 80 12.99 0.82 3.37
N SER A 81 13.98 1.67 3.11
CA SER A 81 13.82 3.12 3.19
C SER A 81 12.75 3.63 2.21
N ILE A 82 12.72 3.10 0.98
CA ILE A 82 11.69 3.49 0.00
C ILE A 82 10.29 3.01 0.40
N MET A 83 10.19 1.81 0.98
CA MET A 83 8.93 1.29 1.51
C MET A 83 8.40 2.17 2.66
N PHE A 84 9.26 2.55 3.60
CA PHE A 84 8.91 3.46 4.68
C PHE A 84 8.54 4.85 4.17
N PHE A 85 9.28 5.37 3.17
CA PHE A 85 8.99 6.66 2.56
C PHE A 85 7.60 6.68 1.90
N LEU A 86 7.25 5.64 1.11
CA LEU A 86 5.92 5.51 0.52
C LEU A 86 4.83 5.37 1.59
N GLY A 87 5.09 4.60 2.66
CA GLY A 87 4.18 4.51 3.79
C GLY A 87 3.94 5.86 4.49
N PHE A 88 5.01 6.64 4.71
CA PHE A 88 4.91 7.98 5.28
C PHE A 88 4.16 8.94 4.35
N LEU A 89 4.39 8.86 3.03
CA LEU A 89 3.67 9.66 2.03
C LEU A 89 2.17 9.38 2.06
N ALA A 90 1.75 8.11 2.18
CA ALA A 90 0.36 7.74 2.32
C ALA A 90 -0.27 8.33 3.60
N ILE A 91 0.44 8.25 4.74
CA ILE A 91 0.00 8.84 6.01
C ILE A 91 -0.12 10.37 5.89
N ALA A 92 0.88 11.03 5.30
CA ALA A 92 0.87 12.47 5.08
C ALA A 92 -0.29 12.91 4.18
N ALA A 93 -0.64 12.13 3.16
CA ALA A 93 -1.80 12.39 2.31
C ALA A 93 -3.11 12.35 3.10
N VAL A 94 -3.28 11.37 4.00
CA VAL A 94 -4.44 11.31 4.91
C VAL A 94 -4.49 12.52 5.83
N PHE A 95 -3.35 12.93 6.40
CA PHE A 95 -3.27 14.17 7.19
C PHE A 95 -3.65 15.40 6.36
N GLY A 96 -3.23 15.48 5.09
CA GLY A 96 -3.62 16.54 4.17
C GLY A 96 -5.14 16.61 3.95
N VAL A 97 -5.80 15.46 3.79
CA VAL A 97 -7.27 15.38 3.68
C VAL A 97 -7.96 15.83 4.97
N ILE A 98 -7.43 15.43 6.14
CA ILE A 98 -7.96 15.86 7.44
C ILE A 98 -7.81 17.38 7.59
N ALA A 99 -6.65 17.94 7.25
CA ALA A 99 -6.40 19.38 7.30
C ALA A 99 -7.32 20.15 6.32
N TYR A 100 -7.53 19.63 5.11
CA TYR A 100 -8.50 20.17 4.15
C TYR A 100 -9.92 20.19 4.71
N ARG A 101 -10.35 19.10 5.35
CA ARG A 101 -11.68 19.04 5.99
C ARG A 101 -11.84 20.11 7.07
N VAL A 102 -10.82 20.31 7.91
CA VAL A 102 -10.84 21.32 8.98
C VAL A 102 -10.81 22.74 8.41
N SER A 103 -10.00 23.01 7.38
CA SER A 103 -9.89 24.35 6.79
C SER A 103 -11.17 24.79 6.08
N VAL A 104 -11.85 23.88 5.38
CA VAL A 104 -13.15 24.16 4.73
C VAL A 104 -14.23 24.51 5.77
N LEU A 105 -14.30 23.76 6.88
CA LEU A 105 -15.24 24.05 7.97
C LEU A 105 -14.95 25.41 8.63
N ALA A 106 -13.68 25.73 8.88
CA ALA A 106 -13.28 27.01 9.43
C ALA A 106 -13.58 28.18 8.49
N ALA A 107 -13.30 28.04 7.18
CA ALA A 107 -13.59 29.06 6.18
C ALA A 107 -15.10 29.36 6.06
N LEU A 108 -15.93 28.31 6.12
CA LEU A 108 -17.39 28.47 6.14
C LEU A 108 -17.88 29.23 7.37
N GLN A 109 -17.28 28.99 8.56
CA GLN A 109 -17.63 29.70 9.80
C GLN A 109 -17.28 31.19 9.74
N VAL A 110 -16.13 31.53 9.16
CA VAL A 110 -15.71 32.93 8.96
C VAL A 110 -16.61 33.65 7.96
N LEU A 111 -16.91 33.02 6.82
CA LEU A 111 -17.78 33.59 5.77
C LEU A 111 -19.23 33.82 6.25
N THR A 112 -19.72 33.03 7.20
CA THR A 112 -21.04 33.22 7.82
C THR A 112 -21.02 34.32 8.90
N LYS A 113 -19.88 34.56 9.55
CA LYS A 113 -19.73 35.57 10.61
C LYS A 113 -19.68 37.01 10.07
N ASP A 114 -19.17 37.22 8.86
CA ASP A 114 -18.93 38.56 8.27
C ASP A 114 -20.03 39.06 7.31
N ARG A 115 -21.19 38.40 7.20
CA ARG A 115 -22.29 38.86 6.31
C ARG A 115 -23.39 39.62 7.07
N PRO A 116 -23.36 40.97 7.12
CA PRO A 116 -24.57 41.75 7.35
C PRO A 116 -25.49 41.64 6.14
N THR A 117 -26.75 41.33 6.42
CA THR A 117 -27.89 41.13 5.52
C THR A 117 -28.16 42.32 4.60
N SER A 118 -27.47 42.44 3.47
CA SER A 118 -27.89 43.34 2.38
C SER A 118 -27.03 43.16 1.12
N THR A 119 -27.34 42.17 0.29
CA THR A 119 -27.41 42.30 -1.20
C THR A 119 -27.56 40.92 -1.89
N ASN A 120 -28.73 40.71 -2.48
CA ASN A 120 -29.00 40.00 -3.75
C ASN A 120 -28.26 38.68 -4.04
N SER A 121 -28.19 37.76 -3.07
CA SER A 121 -27.78 36.38 -3.34
C SER A 121 -28.56 35.39 -2.47
N THR A 122 -29.88 35.49 -2.47
CA THR A 122 -30.77 34.56 -1.76
C THR A 122 -30.49 33.11 -2.13
N LEU A 123 -30.07 32.82 -3.37
CA LEU A 123 -29.63 31.50 -3.82
C LEU A 123 -28.30 31.06 -3.17
N VAL A 124 -27.32 31.95 -3.03
CA VAL A 124 -26.03 31.63 -2.37
C VAL A 124 -26.20 31.53 -0.85
N ALA A 125 -27.06 32.36 -0.25
CA ALA A 125 -27.38 32.29 1.17
C ALA A 125 -28.21 31.05 1.53
N THR A 126 -29.17 30.65 0.70
CA THR A 126 -29.93 29.41 0.91
C THR A 126 -29.11 28.16 0.60
N THR A 127 -28.28 28.18 -0.44
CA THR A 127 -27.32 27.08 -0.69
C THR A 127 -26.29 26.98 0.43
N THR A 128 -25.76 28.08 0.95
CA THR A 128 -24.82 28.02 2.10
C THR A 128 -25.52 27.55 3.38
N ALA A 129 -26.77 27.96 3.66
CA ALA A 129 -27.53 27.46 4.81
C ALA A 129 -27.87 25.96 4.72
N THR A 130 -28.28 25.49 3.54
CA THR A 130 -28.54 24.05 3.30
C THR A 130 -27.26 23.21 3.25
N ILE A 131 -26.14 23.80 2.81
CA ILE A 131 -24.81 23.21 2.93
C ILE A 131 -24.39 23.16 4.40
N TYR A 132 -24.78 24.11 5.26
CA TYR A 132 -24.50 24.03 6.70
C TYR A 132 -25.22 22.87 7.37
N GLU A 133 -26.52 22.69 7.10
CA GLU A 133 -27.27 21.54 7.63
C GLU A 133 -26.70 20.20 7.15
N ASN A 134 -26.21 20.15 5.91
CA ASN A 134 -25.63 18.95 5.32
C ASN A 134 -24.10 18.96 5.29
N ALA A 135 -23.43 19.85 6.04
CA ALA A 135 -21.99 20.12 5.91
C ALA A 135 -21.17 18.88 6.25
N SER A 136 -21.65 18.12 7.24
CA SER A 136 -21.04 16.85 7.62
C SER A 136 -21.08 15.83 6.48
N LEU A 137 -22.20 15.74 5.74
CA LEU A 137 -22.35 14.81 4.63
C LEU A 137 -21.51 15.25 3.42
N VAL A 138 -21.57 16.53 3.05
CA VAL A 138 -20.81 17.05 1.90
C VAL A 138 -19.30 16.92 2.13
N THR A 139 -18.81 17.24 3.33
CA THR A 139 -17.37 17.10 3.66
C THR A 139 -16.91 15.66 3.73
N THR A 140 -17.75 14.72 4.20
CA THR A 140 -17.38 13.30 4.24
C THR A 140 -17.36 12.68 2.85
N VAL A 141 -18.33 13.01 1.99
CA VAL A 141 -18.37 12.53 0.59
C VAL A 141 -17.20 13.10 -0.21
N THR A 142 -16.94 14.41 -0.15
CA THR A 142 -15.78 15.01 -0.85
C THR A 142 -14.44 14.51 -0.32
N ALA A 143 -14.28 14.35 1.01
CA ALA A 143 -13.07 13.77 1.58
C ALA A 143 -12.87 12.29 1.15
N ALA A 144 -13.95 11.50 1.10
CA ALA A 144 -13.88 10.12 0.63
C ALA A 144 -13.50 10.05 -0.86
N CYS A 145 -14.06 10.91 -1.71
CA CYS A 145 -13.70 11.00 -3.12
C CYS A 145 -12.24 11.42 -3.32
N ILE A 146 -11.75 12.41 -2.56
CA ILE A 146 -10.34 12.84 -2.60
C ILE A 146 -9.42 11.72 -2.13
N ASN A 147 -9.74 11.05 -1.03
CA ASN A 147 -8.96 9.91 -0.53
C ASN A 147 -8.92 8.75 -1.55
N LEU A 148 -10.06 8.44 -2.18
CA LEU A 148 -10.15 7.43 -3.22
C LEU A 148 -9.32 7.81 -4.47
N LEU A 149 -9.37 9.07 -4.91
CA LEU A 149 -8.55 9.56 -6.01
C LEU A 149 -7.05 9.48 -5.70
N ILE A 150 -6.64 9.85 -4.49
CA ILE A 150 -5.24 9.74 -4.04
C ILE A 150 -4.78 8.27 -4.08
N ILE A 151 -5.60 7.34 -3.59
CA ILE A 151 -5.26 5.91 -3.61
C ILE A 151 -5.14 5.40 -5.05
N ILE A 152 -6.04 5.80 -5.95
CA ILE A 152 -5.99 5.40 -7.36
C ILE A 152 -4.74 5.96 -8.06
N ILE A 153 -4.40 7.23 -7.83
CA ILE A 153 -3.22 7.88 -8.42
C ILE A 153 -1.93 7.27 -7.88
N LEU A 154 -1.87 6.91 -6.60
CA LEU A 154 -0.68 6.28 -6.00
C LEU A 154 -0.47 4.84 -6.49
N ASN A 155 -1.55 4.15 -6.86
CA ASN A 155 -1.51 2.79 -7.38
C ASN A 155 -1.24 2.72 -8.90
N MET A 156 -1.40 3.84 -9.62
CA MET A 156 -1.09 3.93 -11.05
C MET A 156 0.41 4.14 -11.28
#